data_AF-A0A8R7U0Q9-F1
#
_entry.id   AF-A0A8R7U0Q9-F1
#
_cell.length_a   1.000
_cell.length_b   1.000
_cell.length_c   1.000
_cell.angle_alpha   90.00
_cell.angle_beta   90.00
_cell.angle_gamma   90.00
#
_symmetry.space_group_name_H-M   'P 1'
#
loop_
_entity.id
_entity.type
_entity.pdbx_description
1 polymer ?
#
loop_
_entity_poly.entity_id
_entity_poly.type
_entity_poly.pdbx_seq_one_letter_code
_entity_poly.pdbx_strand_id
1 'polypeptide(L)'
;MAEDTKFLLLFLLLNSSALCFSTEHDVQCLKSVQKSVIDPSGVLKSSWNFRNNTDGYICRFTGVVCWHPDENRVLSLQLSNLGLEGPFPQGLQNCTSMSGLDLSSNNFSGSIPSSIAHQIPYVTSLNLSYNNFSSEIPESMANLAYLNMVNLQHNQLGGQIPEHFSMLGRLTSFNVADNLLSGHIPTFAQDFSPLNFAGNRDLCGAPLDECPRSRRWMLVPIKLRRINEESSIGAAVGFVLGFVVAFYFHLYCCERLLPYVFRT
;
A
#
# COMPACT_ATOMS: atom_id res chain seq x y z
N MET A 1 -16.19 -30.55 54.12
CA MET A 1 -16.67 -31.32 52.94
C MET A 1 -17.84 -30.69 52.20
N ALA A 2 -18.55 -29.68 52.72
CA ALA A 2 -19.65 -29.01 51.99
C ALA A 2 -19.28 -27.67 51.32
N GLU A 3 -18.13 -27.08 51.65
CA GLU A 3 -17.65 -25.82 51.03
C GLU A 3 -16.86 -26.05 49.73
N ASP A 4 -16.13 -27.15 49.61
CA ASP A 4 -15.30 -27.44 48.44
C ASP A 4 -16.13 -27.73 47.18
N THR A 5 -17.33 -28.29 47.34
CA THR A 5 -18.27 -28.53 46.24
C THR A 5 -18.87 -27.24 45.68
N LYS A 6 -19.03 -26.17 46.47
CA LYS A 6 -19.52 -24.87 45.98
C LYS A 6 -18.46 -24.16 45.14
N PHE A 7 -17.19 -24.28 45.50
CA PHE A 7 -16.09 -23.70 44.73
C PHE A 7 -15.88 -24.42 43.39
N LEU A 8 -15.96 -25.76 43.39
CA LEU A 8 -15.94 -26.56 42.16
C LEU A 8 -17.15 -26.28 41.26
N LEU A 9 -18.35 -26.13 41.81
CA LEU A 9 -19.53 -25.72 41.05
C LEU A 9 -19.40 -24.29 40.49
N LEU A 10 -18.83 -23.34 41.24
CA LEU A 10 -18.58 -21.98 40.76
C LEU A 10 -17.52 -21.96 39.63
N PHE A 11 -16.45 -22.75 39.75
CA PHE A 11 -15.44 -22.91 38.70
C PHE A 11 -15.96 -23.63 37.46
N LEU A 12 -16.85 -24.61 37.62
CA LEU A 12 -17.53 -25.28 36.50
C LEU A 12 -18.54 -24.35 35.82
N LEU A 13 -19.28 -23.54 36.58
CA LEU A 13 -20.19 -22.52 36.05
C LEU A 13 -19.45 -21.38 35.32
N LEU A 14 -18.29 -20.95 35.82
CA LEU A 14 -17.42 -19.95 35.18
C LEU A 14 -16.71 -20.48 33.93
N ASN A 15 -16.38 -21.78 33.88
CA ASN A 15 -15.80 -22.42 32.69
C ASN A 15 -16.83 -22.74 31.61
N SER A 16 -18.10 -23.00 31.97
CA SER A 16 -19.17 -23.17 30.99
C SER A 16 -19.54 -21.88 30.24
N SER A 17 -19.25 -20.71 30.81
CA SER A 17 -19.47 -19.41 30.13
C SER A 17 -18.41 -19.05 29.09
N ALA A 18 -17.26 -19.73 29.05
CA ALA A 18 -16.22 -19.46 28.06
C ALA A 18 -16.62 -19.94 26.64
N LEU A 19 -17.54 -20.90 26.54
CA LEU A 19 -18.02 -21.45 25.27
C LEU A 19 -19.08 -20.57 24.58
N CYS A 20 -19.73 -19.64 25.29
CA CYS A 20 -20.74 -18.73 24.73
C CYS A 20 -20.22 -17.34 24.34
N PHE A 21 -18.96 -17.01 24.60
CA PHE A 21 -18.43 -15.65 24.37
C PHE A 21 -17.96 -15.41 22.92
N SER A 22 -17.52 -16.46 22.21
CA SER A 22 -17.04 -16.31 20.82
C SER A 22 -18.14 -15.81 19.88
N THR A 23 -19.36 -16.30 20.06
CA THR A 23 -20.50 -16.00 19.18
C THR A 23 -20.90 -14.52 19.20
N GLU A 24 -20.84 -13.88 20.37
CA GLU A 24 -21.17 -12.45 20.48
C GLU A 24 -20.13 -11.58 19.77
N HIS A 25 -18.84 -11.90 19.93
CA HIS A 25 -17.76 -11.14 19.30
C HIS A 25 -17.78 -11.25 17.78
N ASP A 26 -17.93 -12.47 17.24
CA ASP A 26 -18.00 -12.70 15.80
C ASP A 26 -19.25 -12.03 15.17
N VAL A 27 -20.41 -12.05 15.85
CA VAL A 27 -21.60 -11.31 15.39
C VAL A 27 -21.34 -9.80 15.37
N GLN A 28 -20.70 -9.24 16.40
CA GLN A 28 -20.34 -7.82 16.41
C GLN A 28 -19.32 -7.47 15.33
N CYS A 29 -18.34 -8.34 15.08
CA CYS A 29 -17.39 -8.21 13.98
C CYS A 29 -18.12 -8.03 12.65
N LEU A 30 -19.02 -8.97 12.31
CA LEU A 30 -19.76 -8.94 11.04
C LEU A 30 -20.68 -7.72 10.94
N LYS A 31 -21.32 -7.29 12.04
CA LYS A 31 -22.11 -6.04 12.07
C LYS A 31 -21.25 -4.81 11.79
N SER A 32 -20.04 -4.73 12.37
CA SER A 32 -19.10 -3.63 12.13
C SER A 32 -18.56 -3.63 10.69
N VAL A 33 -18.25 -4.81 10.15
CA VAL A 33 -17.84 -4.96 8.74
C VAL A 33 -18.96 -4.51 7.81
N GLN A 34 -20.18 -5.01 7.99
CA GLN A 34 -21.34 -4.63 7.16
C GLN A 34 -21.62 -3.12 7.21
N LYS A 35 -21.39 -2.47 8.37
CA LYS A 35 -21.61 -1.03 8.53
C LYS A 35 -20.51 -0.18 7.89
N SER A 36 -19.27 -0.69 7.85
CA SER A 36 -18.10 0.07 7.37
C SER A 36 -17.86 -0.08 5.87
N VAL A 37 -18.27 -1.19 5.28
CA VAL A 37 -18.14 -1.45 3.84
C VAL A 37 -19.25 -0.76 3.05
N ILE A 38 -18.90 -0.18 1.92
CA ILE A 38 -19.88 0.30 0.95
C ILE A 38 -20.27 -0.89 0.07
N ASP A 39 -21.56 -1.23 0.09
CA ASP A 39 -22.14 -2.39 -0.61
C ASP A 39 -23.25 -1.89 -1.57
N PRO A 40 -22.89 -1.45 -2.80
CA PRO A 40 -23.83 -0.85 -3.75
C PRO A 40 -24.85 -1.87 -4.27
N SER A 41 -24.43 -3.10 -4.48
CA SER A 41 -25.25 -4.21 -4.97
C SER A 41 -26.11 -4.85 -3.87
N GLY A 42 -25.83 -4.55 -2.60
CA GLY A 42 -26.58 -5.08 -1.46
C GLY A 42 -26.31 -6.56 -1.19
N VAL A 43 -25.18 -7.09 -1.66
CA VAL A 43 -24.83 -8.53 -1.52
C VAL A 43 -24.64 -8.90 -0.05
N LEU A 44 -23.94 -8.06 0.72
CA LEU A 44 -23.79 -8.29 2.16
C LEU A 44 -25.10 -7.98 2.89
N LYS A 45 -25.80 -6.90 2.55
CA LYS A 45 -27.07 -6.53 3.22
C LYS A 45 -28.17 -7.58 3.05
N SER A 46 -28.24 -8.22 1.89
CA SER A 46 -29.22 -9.25 1.59
C SER A 46 -28.94 -10.58 2.29
N SER A 47 -27.66 -10.92 2.51
CA SER A 47 -27.25 -12.18 3.12
C SER A 47 -27.02 -12.08 4.64
N TRP A 48 -26.36 -11.02 5.10
CA TRP A 48 -25.99 -10.81 6.50
C TRP A 48 -27.13 -10.14 7.25
N ASN A 49 -28.17 -10.91 7.55
CA ASN A 49 -29.30 -10.46 8.33
C ASN A 49 -29.07 -10.81 9.80
N PHE A 50 -29.19 -9.86 10.72
CA PHE A 50 -28.96 -10.10 12.16
C PHE A 50 -30.24 -10.09 13.00
N ARG A 51 -31.42 -10.28 12.39
CA ARG A 51 -32.72 -10.24 13.09
C ARG A 51 -33.04 -11.52 13.85
N ASN A 52 -32.46 -12.66 13.46
CA ASN A 52 -32.68 -13.95 14.12
C ASN A 52 -31.50 -14.25 15.06
N ASN A 53 -31.81 -14.48 16.34
CA ASN A 53 -30.84 -14.83 17.38
C ASN A 53 -30.58 -16.34 17.49
N THR A 54 -30.75 -17.11 16.40
CA THR A 54 -30.50 -18.56 16.43
C THR A 54 -29.01 -18.87 16.24
N ASP A 55 -28.47 -19.81 17.02
CA ASP A 55 -27.09 -20.31 16.92
C ASP A 55 -26.78 -20.91 15.53
N GLY A 56 -25.52 -20.82 15.08
CA GLY A 56 -25.04 -21.33 13.78
C GLY A 56 -25.43 -20.49 12.55
N TYR A 57 -26.12 -19.36 12.74
CA TYR A 57 -26.69 -18.62 11.62
C TYR A 57 -25.67 -17.83 10.78
N ILE A 58 -24.63 -17.27 11.40
CA ILE A 58 -23.68 -16.41 10.67
C ILE A 58 -22.79 -17.19 9.70
N CYS A 59 -22.60 -18.49 9.92
CA CYS A 59 -21.81 -19.36 9.06
C CYS A 59 -22.48 -19.63 7.70
N ARG A 60 -23.75 -19.25 7.54
CA ARG A 60 -24.50 -19.30 6.29
C ARG A 60 -24.43 -17.99 5.50
N PHE A 61 -23.81 -16.96 6.08
CA PHE A 61 -23.67 -15.69 5.41
C PHE A 61 -22.69 -15.81 4.24
N THR A 62 -22.98 -15.04 3.19
CA THR A 62 -22.14 -14.96 2.01
C THR A 62 -20.72 -14.58 2.43
N GLY A 63 -19.76 -15.41 2.04
CA GLY A 63 -18.34 -15.20 2.31
C GLY A 63 -17.92 -15.41 3.77
N VAL A 64 -18.76 -15.94 4.66
CA VAL A 64 -18.35 -16.30 6.02
C VAL A 64 -18.05 -17.79 6.09
N VAL A 65 -16.80 -18.13 6.42
CA VAL A 65 -16.36 -19.50 6.71
C VAL A 65 -16.13 -19.62 8.20
N CYS A 66 -16.75 -20.61 8.85
CA CYS A 66 -16.59 -20.88 10.27
C CYS A 66 -15.65 -22.07 10.52
N TRP A 67 -15.10 -22.15 11.73
CA TRP A 67 -14.27 -23.27 12.16
C TRP A 67 -15.04 -24.60 12.21
N HIS A 68 -16.32 -24.54 12.59
CA HIS A 68 -17.26 -25.64 12.56
C HIS A 68 -18.63 -25.10 12.11
N PRO A 69 -19.44 -25.85 11.32
CA PRO A 69 -20.73 -25.36 10.84
C PRO A 69 -21.72 -24.94 11.94
N ASP A 70 -21.60 -25.56 13.12
CA ASP A 70 -22.47 -25.31 14.27
C ASP A 70 -21.86 -24.33 15.30
N GLU A 71 -20.65 -23.83 15.05
CA GLU A 71 -20.00 -22.81 15.89
C GLU A 71 -20.05 -21.47 15.16
N ASN A 72 -20.69 -20.46 15.75
CA ASN A 72 -20.65 -19.07 15.26
C ASN A 72 -19.26 -18.44 15.48
N ARG A 73 -18.20 -19.07 14.97
CA ARG A 73 -16.80 -18.70 15.17
C ARG A 73 -16.13 -18.57 13.81
N VAL A 74 -15.86 -17.33 13.38
CA VAL A 74 -15.35 -17.06 12.04
C VAL A 74 -13.91 -17.56 11.91
N LEU A 75 -13.69 -18.42 10.93
CA LEU A 75 -12.38 -18.89 10.49
C LEU A 75 -11.81 -17.96 9.42
N SER A 76 -12.63 -17.60 8.44
CA SER A 76 -12.21 -16.76 7.31
C SER A 76 -13.35 -15.95 6.73
N LEU A 77 -13.04 -14.74 6.26
CA LEU A 77 -13.91 -13.95 5.41
C LEU A 77 -13.41 -14.01 3.96
N GLN A 78 -14.27 -14.53 3.08
CA GLN A 78 -14.07 -14.67 1.64
C GLN A 78 -15.03 -13.73 0.91
N LEU A 79 -14.65 -12.46 0.81
CA LEU A 79 -15.47 -11.39 0.23
C LEU A 79 -14.97 -10.96 -1.13
N SER A 80 -14.33 -11.87 -1.88
CA SER A 80 -13.76 -11.56 -3.18
C SER A 80 -14.81 -11.43 -4.28
N ASN A 81 -14.57 -10.52 -5.24
CA ASN A 81 -15.43 -10.33 -6.40
C ASN A 81 -16.91 -10.04 -6.07
N LEU A 82 -17.14 -9.20 -5.06
CA LEU A 82 -18.49 -8.82 -4.62
C LEU A 82 -18.88 -7.39 -5.02
N GLY A 83 -17.96 -6.65 -5.66
CA GLY A 83 -18.17 -5.25 -6.04
C GLY A 83 -18.24 -4.31 -4.84
N LEU A 84 -17.57 -4.67 -3.74
CA LEU A 84 -17.52 -3.89 -2.51
C LEU A 84 -16.59 -2.68 -2.68
N GLU A 85 -16.92 -1.58 -2.02
CA GLU A 85 -16.17 -0.34 -2.10
C GLU A 85 -15.87 0.23 -0.70
N GLY A 86 -15.19 1.38 -0.67
CA GLY A 86 -14.84 2.12 0.54
C GLY A 86 -13.44 1.76 1.05
N PRO A 87 -13.10 2.15 2.29
CA PRO A 87 -11.81 1.85 2.88
C PRO A 87 -11.73 0.39 3.37
N PHE A 88 -10.56 0.01 3.89
CA PHE A 88 -10.38 -1.26 4.59
C PHE A 88 -11.47 -1.46 5.68
N PRO A 89 -12.14 -2.63 5.75
CA PRO A 89 -13.25 -2.85 6.68
C PRO A 89 -12.87 -2.67 8.15
N GLN A 90 -13.78 -2.11 8.95
CA GLN A 90 -13.57 -1.89 10.38
C GLN A 90 -14.26 -2.98 11.23
N GLY A 91 -13.73 -3.18 12.44
CA GLY A 91 -14.31 -4.11 13.43
C GLY A 91 -13.80 -5.55 13.33
N LEU A 92 -12.86 -5.81 12.42
CA LEU A 92 -12.24 -7.13 12.23
C LEU A 92 -11.53 -7.65 13.48
N GLN A 93 -11.12 -6.77 14.41
CA GLN A 93 -10.51 -7.16 15.69
C GLN A 93 -11.46 -7.99 16.57
N ASN A 94 -12.77 -7.88 16.34
CA ASN A 94 -13.77 -8.66 17.06
C ASN A 94 -13.91 -10.10 16.51
N CYS A 95 -13.42 -10.37 15.30
CA CYS A 95 -13.35 -11.73 14.76
C CYS A 95 -12.12 -12.45 15.35
N THR A 96 -12.17 -12.72 16.66
CA THR A 96 -11.01 -13.12 17.48
C THR A 96 -10.32 -14.42 17.05
N SER A 97 -11.01 -15.28 16.29
CA SER A 97 -10.48 -16.56 15.79
C SER A 97 -10.19 -16.57 14.29
N MET A 98 -10.30 -15.42 13.61
CA MET A 98 -10.14 -15.35 12.16
C MET A 98 -8.68 -15.52 11.75
N SER A 99 -8.45 -16.43 10.80
CA SER A 99 -7.13 -16.79 10.27
C SER A 99 -6.95 -16.46 8.79
N GLY A 100 -8.01 -16.11 8.07
CA GLY A 100 -7.94 -15.77 6.64
C GLY A 100 -8.85 -14.60 6.27
N LEU A 101 -8.32 -13.66 5.50
CA LEU A 101 -9.07 -12.53 4.98
C LEU A 101 -8.80 -12.38 3.48
N ASP A 102 -9.84 -12.55 2.68
CA ASP A 102 -9.81 -12.32 1.24
C ASP A 102 -10.80 -11.22 0.87
N LEU A 103 -10.27 -10.06 0.49
CA LEU A 103 -11.01 -8.90 -0.02
C LEU A 103 -10.72 -8.65 -1.50
N SER A 104 -10.11 -9.62 -2.19
CA SER A 104 -9.58 -9.41 -3.53
C SER A 104 -10.65 -9.17 -4.60
N SER A 105 -10.26 -8.56 -5.71
CA SER A 105 -11.17 -8.30 -6.85
C SER A 105 -12.39 -7.47 -6.43
N ASN A 106 -12.16 -6.38 -5.69
CA ASN A 106 -13.20 -5.43 -5.31
C ASN A 106 -12.73 -4.01 -5.69
N ASN A 107 -13.42 -3.00 -5.20
CA ASN A 107 -13.12 -1.59 -5.43
C ASN A 107 -12.77 -0.87 -4.11
N PHE A 108 -12.14 -1.59 -3.15
CA PHE A 108 -11.65 -0.97 -1.92
C PHE A 108 -10.54 0.04 -2.22
N SER A 109 -10.49 1.14 -1.48
CA SER A 109 -9.61 2.28 -1.76
C SER A 109 -9.05 2.92 -0.49
N GLY A 110 -8.18 3.91 -0.65
CA GLY A 110 -7.48 4.53 0.47
C GLY A 110 -6.31 3.67 0.97
N SER A 111 -5.76 3.99 2.14
CA SER A 111 -4.60 3.27 2.66
C SER A 111 -4.97 1.99 3.41
N ILE A 112 -4.08 1.00 3.35
CA ILE A 112 -4.10 -0.12 4.30
C ILE A 112 -3.80 0.47 5.70
N PRO A 113 -4.63 0.20 6.73
CA PRO A 113 -4.50 0.88 8.01
C PRO A 113 -3.19 0.53 8.72
N SER A 114 -2.53 1.52 9.31
CA SER A 114 -1.34 1.29 10.16
C SER A 114 -1.64 0.45 11.40
N SER A 115 -2.92 0.29 11.77
CA SER A 115 -3.37 -0.60 12.85
C SER A 115 -3.72 -2.01 12.38
N ILE A 116 -3.37 -2.42 11.15
CA ILE A 116 -3.77 -3.72 10.59
C ILE A 116 -3.44 -4.91 11.50
N ALA A 117 -2.26 -4.91 12.14
CA ALA A 117 -1.90 -5.97 13.08
C ALA A 117 -2.80 -6.04 14.32
N HIS A 118 -3.40 -4.93 14.75
CA HIS A 118 -4.42 -4.94 15.80
C HIS A 118 -5.80 -5.34 15.28
N GLN A 119 -6.09 -5.09 14.01
CA GLN A 119 -7.37 -5.43 13.39
C GLN A 119 -7.48 -6.92 13.05
N ILE A 120 -6.38 -7.58 12.70
CA ILE A 120 -6.37 -8.98 12.26
C ILE A 120 -5.19 -9.79 12.83
N PRO A 121 -5.01 -9.82 14.17
CA PRO A 121 -3.77 -10.29 14.81
C PRO A 121 -3.40 -11.76 14.54
N TYR A 122 -4.37 -12.60 14.18
CA TYR A 122 -4.18 -14.05 13.99
C TYR A 122 -4.25 -14.49 12.52
N VAL A 123 -4.27 -13.54 11.57
CA VAL A 123 -4.37 -13.86 10.15
C VAL A 123 -3.09 -14.51 9.63
N THR A 124 -3.29 -15.61 8.91
CA THR A 124 -2.28 -16.42 8.24
C THR A 124 -2.27 -16.19 6.72
N SER A 125 -3.39 -15.74 6.16
CA SER A 125 -3.57 -15.51 4.73
C SER A 125 -4.32 -14.20 4.52
N LEU A 126 -3.65 -13.22 3.91
CA LEU A 126 -4.20 -11.90 3.60
C LEU A 126 -4.16 -11.65 2.08
N ASN A 127 -5.32 -11.60 1.46
CA ASN A 127 -5.44 -11.27 0.03
C ASN A 127 -6.22 -9.97 -0.16
N LEU A 128 -5.52 -8.92 -0.58
CA LEU A 128 -6.05 -7.59 -0.89
C LEU A 128 -5.89 -7.25 -2.38
N SER A 129 -5.54 -8.23 -3.20
CA SER A 129 -5.22 -8.02 -4.61
C SER A 129 -6.39 -7.51 -5.45
N TYR A 130 -6.11 -6.87 -6.58
CA TYR A 130 -7.13 -6.36 -7.49
C TYR A 130 -8.13 -5.43 -6.76
N ASN A 131 -7.59 -4.37 -6.19
CA ASN A 131 -8.33 -3.28 -5.54
C ASN A 131 -7.67 -1.95 -5.92
N ASN A 132 -8.10 -0.87 -5.26
CA ASN A 132 -7.58 0.47 -5.45
C ASN A 132 -6.90 0.99 -4.18
N PHE A 133 -6.31 0.11 -3.35
CA PHE A 133 -5.55 0.53 -2.17
C PHE A 133 -4.34 1.36 -2.60
N SER A 134 -4.10 2.46 -1.90
CA SER A 134 -3.06 3.44 -2.22
C SER A 134 -2.13 3.67 -1.04
N SER A 135 -1.15 4.57 -1.21
CA SER A 135 -0.15 4.90 -0.19
C SER A 135 0.81 3.75 0.11
N GLU A 136 1.59 3.84 1.18
CA GLU A 136 2.63 2.86 1.51
C GLU A 136 2.07 1.58 2.15
N ILE A 137 2.82 0.48 2.00
CA ILE A 137 2.57 -0.74 2.76
C ILE A 137 2.94 -0.47 4.23
N PRO A 138 2.00 -0.64 5.20
CA PRO A 138 2.27 -0.29 6.58
C PRO A 138 3.29 -1.25 7.20
N GLU A 139 4.34 -0.71 7.82
CA GLU A 139 5.37 -1.49 8.51
C GLU A 139 4.80 -2.38 9.61
N SER A 140 3.70 -1.96 10.23
CA SER A 140 3.00 -2.72 11.27
C SER A 140 2.46 -4.06 10.79
N MET A 141 2.33 -4.30 9.48
CA MET A 141 2.00 -5.61 8.93
C MET A 141 3.05 -6.66 9.30
N ALA A 142 4.30 -6.26 9.58
CA ALA A 142 5.34 -7.13 10.13
C ALA A 142 5.00 -7.73 11.50
N ASN A 143 4.04 -7.14 12.25
CA ASN A 143 3.60 -7.65 13.54
C ASN A 143 2.55 -8.77 13.43
N LEU A 144 2.12 -9.13 12.21
CA LEU A 144 1.26 -10.29 11.97
C LEU A 144 2.09 -11.59 12.06
N ALA A 145 2.42 -12.01 13.27
CA ALA A 145 3.36 -13.10 13.55
C ALA A 145 3.00 -14.47 12.94
N TYR A 146 1.75 -14.65 12.49
CA TYR A 146 1.25 -15.90 11.91
C TYR A 146 1.10 -15.85 10.38
N LEU A 147 1.48 -14.74 9.76
CA LEU A 147 1.25 -14.49 8.34
C LEU A 147 2.13 -15.40 7.47
N ASN A 148 1.48 -16.21 6.63
CA ASN A 148 2.11 -17.13 5.69
C ASN A 148 2.00 -16.62 4.25
N MET A 149 0.87 -16.00 3.92
CA MET A 149 0.58 -15.48 2.59
C MET A 149 0.10 -14.04 2.64
N VAL A 150 0.72 -13.21 1.81
CA VAL A 150 0.30 -11.84 1.52
C VAL A 150 0.23 -11.64 0.02
N ASN A 151 -0.93 -11.21 -0.47
CA ASN A 151 -1.11 -10.83 -1.86
C ASN A 151 -1.70 -9.41 -1.94
N LEU A 152 -0.91 -8.49 -2.46
CA LEU A 152 -1.25 -7.08 -2.67
C LEU A 152 -1.21 -6.69 -4.15
N GLN A 153 -1.08 -7.67 -5.07
CA GLN A 153 -0.93 -7.39 -6.50
C GLN A 153 -2.08 -6.55 -7.05
N HIS A 154 -1.83 -5.79 -8.12
CA HIS A 154 -2.85 -4.95 -8.77
C HIS A 154 -3.55 -4.01 -7.78
N ASN A 155 -2.77 -3.07 -7.24
CA ASN A 155 -3.25 -1.96 -6.42
C ASN A 155 -2.49 -0.68 -6.84
N GLN A 156 -2.62 0.39 -6.07
CA GLN A 156 -1.95 1.68 -6.26
C GLN A 156 -0.95 1.95 -5.13
N LEU A 157 -0.39 0.89 -4.53
CA LEU A 157 0.53 1.01 -3.40
C LEU A 157 1.87 1.59 -3.84
N GLY A 158 2.37 2.58 -3.10
CA GLY A 158 3.62 3.28 -3.39
C GLY A 158 4.65 3.12 -2.28
N GLY A 159 5.74 3.88 -2.39
CA GLY A 159 6.86 3.82 -1.44
C GLY A 159 7.68 2.53 -1.57
N GLN A 160 8.42 2.21 -0.51
CA GLN A 160 9.31 1.04 -0.47
C GLN A 160 8.61 -0.19 0.11
N ILE A 161 9.10 -1.37 -0.24
CA ILE A 161 8.72 -2.60 0.47
C ILE A 161 9.34 -2.53 1.87
N PRO A 162 8.56 -2.66 2.97
CA PRO A 162 9.10 -2.52 4.32
C PRO A 162 10.14 -3.58 4.67
N GLU A 163 11.35 -3.16 5.05
CA GLU A 163 12.42 -4.05 5.54
C GLU A 163 11.99 -4.87 6.77
N HIS A 164 11.06 -4.33 7.56
CA HIS A 164 10.48 -4.98 8.75
C HIS A 164 9.81 -6.32 8.43
N PHE A 165 9.42 -6.59 7.18
CA PHE A 165 8.83 -7.88 6.79
C PHE A 165 9.83 -9.03 6.92
N SER A 166 11.13 -8.76 7.06
CA SER A 166 12.13 -9.73 7.48
C SER A 166 11.80 -10.43 8.82
N MET A 167 10.96 -9.82 9.66
CA MET A 167 10.49 -10.40 10.93
C MET A 167 9.37 -11.45 10.73
N LEU A 168 8.75 -11.52 9.54
CA LEU A 168 7.68 -12.48 9.23
C LEU A 168 8.26 -13.86 8.93
N GLY A 169 8.75 -14.55 9.97
CA GLY A 169 9.44 -15.84 9.84
C GLY A 169 8.61 -17.01 9.27
N ARG A 170 7.32 -16.80 8.97
CA ARG A 170 6.43 -17.81 8.36
C ARG A 170 6.00 -17.45 6.93
N LEU A 171 6.39 -16.29 6.43
CA LEU A 171 5.97 -15.81 5.11
C LEU A 171 6.57 -16.71 4.02
N THR A 172 5.69 -17.38 3.28
CA THR A 172 6.04 -18.33 2.21
C THR A 172 5.49 -17.90 0.85
N SER A 173 4.53 -16.98 0.83
CA SER A 173 3.98 -16.39 -0.38
C SER A 173 3.85 -14.87 -0.21
N PHE A 174 4.52 -14.12 -1.07
CA PHE A 174 4.48 -12.67 -1.08
C PHE A 174 4.37 -12.17 -2.51
N ASN A 175 3.30 -11.44 -2.84
CA ASN A 175 3.09 -10.87 -4.17
C ASN A 175 2.66 -9.40 -4.08
N VAL A 176 3.42 -8.53 -4.72
CA VAL A 176 3.24 -7.07 -4.78
C VAL A 176 3.30 -6.55 -6.23
N ALA A 177 3.13 -7.43 -7.21
CA ALA A 177 3.17 -7.08 -8.62
C ALA A 177 2.12 -6.01 -8.97
N ASP A 178 2.36 -5.27 -10.04
CA ASP A 178 1.43 -4.29 -10.60
C ASP A 178 0.95 -3.27 -9.56
N ASN A 179 1.92 -2.58 -8.95
CA ASN A 179 1.75 -1.47 -8.02
C ASN A 179 2.64 -0.27 -8.45
N LEU A 180 2.77 0.72 -7.59
CA LEU A 180 3.60 1.92 -7.76
C LEU A 180 4.81 1.90 -6.79
N LEU A 181 5.27 0.70 -6.40
CA LEU A 181 6.38 0.55 -5.46
C LEU A 181 7.71 0.98 -6.11
N SER A 182 8.63 1.44 -5.26
CA SER A 182 9.93 1.95 -5.68
C SER A 182 11.05 1.55 -4.71
N GLY A 183 12.29 1.68 -5.16
CA GLY A 183 13.47 1.40 -4.35
C GLY A 183 13.98 -0.03 -4.47
N HIS A 184 14.90 -0.38 -3.57
CA HIS A 184 15.55 -1.69 -3.58
C HIS A 184 14.64 -2.76 -2.96
N ILE A 185 14.59 -3.95 -3.54
CA ILE A 185 13.88 -5.10 -2.98
C ILE A 185 14.64 -5.61 -1.73
N PRO A 186 14.00 -5.64 -0.54
CA PRO A 186 14.62 -6.12 0.70
C PRO A 186 15.17 -7.54 0.59
N THR A 187 16.21 -7.84 1.37
CA THR A 187 16.91 -9.14 1.33
C THR A 187 15.99 -10.34 1.61
N PHE A 188 15.04 -10.20 2.53
CA PHE A 188 14.07 -11.27 2.85
C PHE A 188 13.22 -11.68 1.64
N ALA A 189 13.07 -10.79 0.65
CA ALA A 189 12.17 -10.96 -0.47
C ALA A 189 12.87 -11.50 -1.73
N GLN A 190 14.19 -11.66 -1.69
CA GLN A 190 15.00 -12.05 -2.87
C GLN A 190 14.75 -13.48 -3.34
N ASP A 191 14.28 -14.36 -2.45
CA ASP A 191 13.99 -15.75 -2.76
C ASP A 191 12.61 -15.96 -3.43
N PHE A 192 11.77 -14.92 -3.49
CA PHE A 192 10.49 -14.99 -4.21
C PHE A 192 10.69 -14.86 -5.72
N SER A 193 9.72 -15.35 -6.49
CA SER A 193 9.73 -15.25 -7.96
C SER A 193 9.82 -13.78 -8.41
N PRO A 194 10.61 -13.45 -9.46
CA PRO A 194 10.64 -12.11 -10.07
C PRO A 194 9.26 -11.61 -10.48
N LEU A 195 8.35 -12.52 -10.85
CA LEU A 195 6.97 -12.18 -11.23
C LEU A 195 6.18 -11.54 -10.09
N ASN A 196 6.53 -11.82 -8.84
CA ASN A 196 5.86 -11.28 -7.66
C ASN A 196 6.15 -9.78 -7.45
N PHE A 197 7.07 -9.20 -8.22
CA PHE A 197 7.48 -7.79 -8.16
C PHE A 197 7.25 -7.06 -9.49
N ALA A 198 6.83 -7.77 -10.54
CA ALA A 198 6.65 -7.23 -11.88
C ALA A 198 5.67 -6.04 -11.89
N GLY A 199 5.74 -5.19 -12.92
CA GLY A 199 4.82 -4.04 -13.06
C GLY A 199 5.12 -2.83 -12.17
N ASN A 200 6.03 -2.93 -11.19
CA ASN A 200 6.53 -1.80 -10.40
C ASN A 200 7.75 -1.16 -11.10
N ARG A 201 7.57 0.02 -11.71
CA ARG A 201 8.59 0.62 -12.60
C ARG A 201 9.90 1.03 -11.91
N ASP A 202 9.81 1.42 -10.64
CA ASP A 202 10.93 1.97 -9.89
C ASP A 202 11.48 0.99 -8.85
N LEU A 203 11.01 -0.27 -8.85
CA LEU A 203 11.61 -1.35 -8.07
C LEU A 203 12.85 -1.91 -8.78
N CYS A 204 13.86 -2.26 -7.99
CA CYS A 204 15.11 -2.81 -8.49
C CYS A 204 15.83 -3.64 -7.42
N GLY A 205 16.92 -4.31 -7.82
CA GLY A 205 17.63 -5.28 -6.99
C GLY A 205 17.03 -6.68 -7.11
N ALA A 206 17.79 -7.70 -6.73
CA ALA A 206 17.37 -9.10 -6.83
C ALA A 206 15.98 -9.28 -6.18
N PRO A 207 15.05 -10.06 -6.79
CA PRO A 207 15.24 -10.91 -7.96
C PRO A 207 15.04 -10.19 -9.31
N LEU A 208 14.87 -8.86 -9.32
CA LEU A 208 14.84 -8.03 -10.53
C LEU A 208 16.26 -7.59 -10.93
N ASP A 209 16.35 -6.76 -11.97
CA ASP A 209 17.60 -6.16 -12.44
C ASP A 209 18.24 -5.26 -11.37
N GLU A 210 19.57 -5.13 -11.42
CA GLU A 210 20.31 -4.25 -10.51
C GLU A 210 19.79 -2.80 -10.57
N CYS A 211 19.76 -2.15 -9.41
CA CYS A 211 19.38 -0.74 -9.33
C CYS A 211 20.31 0.14 -10.17
N PRO A 212 19.76 1.11 -10.92
CA PRO A 212 20.57 2.03 -11.69
C PRO A 212 21.53 2.75 -10.76
N ARG A 213 22.83 2.61 -11.01
CA ARG A 213 23.85 3.35 -10.26
C ARG A 213 23.52 4.82 -10.42
N SER A 214 23.26 5.50 -9.30
CA SER A 214 23.18 6.96 -9.28
C SER A 214 24.42 7.47 -10.01
N ARG A 215 24.23 8.08 -11.19
CA ARG A 215 25.28 8.87 -11.82
C ARG A 215 25.47 10.04 -10.88
N ARG A 216 26.32 9.85 -9.87
CA ARG A 216 26.91 10.92 -9.10
C ARG A 216 27.53 11.81 -10.18
N TRP A 217 26.88 12.93 -10.48
CA TRP A 217 27.51 13.98 -11.25
C TRP A 217 28.76 14.29 -10.44
N MET A 218 29.89 13.77 -10.89
CA MET A 218 31.17 14.25 -10.44
C MET A 218 31.16 15.68 -10.94
N LEU A 219 30.87 16.63 -10.03
CA LEU A 219 31.25 18.01 -10.24
C LEU A 219 32.74 17.94 -10.51
N VAL A 220 33.11 17.89 -11.78
CA VAL A 220 34.50 18.08 -12.18
C VAL A 220 34.81 19.48 -11.69
N PRO A 221 35.72 19.67 -10.72
CA PRO A 221 36.13 21.01 -10.38
C PRO A 221 36.77 21.57 -11.65
N ILE A 222 36.09 22.51 -12.30
CA ILE A 222 36.69 23.29 -13.37
C ILE A 222 37.82 24.05 -12.69
N LYS A 223 39.06 23.58 -12.87
CA LYS A 223 40.25 24.39 -12.59
C LYS A 223 40.18 25.56 -13.58
N LEU A 224 39.64 26.68 -13.13
CA LEU A 224 39.81 27.96 -13.81
C LEU A 224 41.32 28.22 -13.87
N ARG A 225 41.92 27.97 -15.05
CA ARG A 225 43.26 28.42 -15.35
C ARG A 225 43.21 29.95 -15.30
N ARG A 226 44.04 30.53 -14.43
CA ARG A 226 44.32 31.96 -14.40
C ARG A 226 44.76 32.36 -15.82
N ILE A 227 43.90 33.10 -16.52
CA ILE A 227 44.21 33.62 -17.84
C ILE A 227 45.17 34.79 -17.59
N ASN A 228 46.36 34.74 -18.18
CA ASN A 228 47.33 35.83 -18.06
C ASN A 228 46.76 37.12 -18.66
N GLU A 229 47.12 38.26 -18.07
CA GLU A 229 46.55 39.59 -18.27
C GLU A 229 46.52 40.10 -19.73
N GLU A 230 47.28 39.49 -20.63
CA GLU A 230 47.26 39.84 -22.06
C GLU A 230 45.99 39.37 -22.79
N SER A 231 45.35 38.29 -22.33
CA SER A 231 44.10 37.79 -22.95
C SER A 231 42.89 38.68 -22.63
N SER A 232 42.91 39.37 -21.48
CA SER A 232 41.86 40.29 -21.06
C SER A 232 41.84 41.57 -21.91
N ILE A 233 43.01 42.05 -22.34
CA ILE A 233 43.12 43.24 -23.19
C ILE A 233 42.56 42.94 -24.59
N GLY A 234 42.89 41.79 -25.16
CA GLY A 234 42.34 41.37 -26.46
C GLY A 234 40.82 41.21 -26.46
N ALA A 235 40.25 40.64 -25.39
CA ALA A 235 38.81 40.50 -25.25
C ALA A 235 38.09 41.85 -25.07
N ALA A 236 38.66 42.77 -24.28
CA ALA A 236 38.11 44.11 -24.09
C ALA A 236 38.15 44.94 -25.38
N VAL A 237 39.27 44.91 -26.11
CA VAL A 237 39.41 45.60 -27.41
C VAL A 237 38.42 45.03 -28.43
N GLY A 238 38.25 43.71 -28.47
CA GLY A 238 37.26 43.06 -29.34
C GLY A 238 35.82 43.47 -29.02
N PHE A 239 35.45 43.56 -27.74
CA PHE A 239 34.12 43.99 -27.33
C PHE A 239 33.83 45.45 -27.68
N VAL A 240 34.80 46.34 -27.47
CA VAL A 240 34.65 47.77 -27.80
C VAL A 240 34.56 47.99 -29.31
N LEU A 241 35.41 47.32 -30.09
CA LEU A 241 35.36 47.40 -31.56
C LEU A 241 34.04 46.85 -32.11
N GLY A 242 33.53 45.74 -31.56
CA GLY A 242 32.24 45.18 -31.93
C GLY A 242 31.07 46.13 -31.68
N PHE A 243 31.07 46.82 -30.54
CA PHE A 243 30.04 47.82 -30.22
C PHE A 243 30.09 49.04 -31.13
N VAL A 244 31.29 49.55 -31.44
CA VAL A 244 31.45 50.69 -32.34
C VAL A 244 30.98 50.35 -33.76
N VAL A 245 31.32 49.16 -34.27
CA VAL A 245 30.86 48.70 -35.58
C VAL A 245 29.34 48.54 -35.62
N ALA A 246 28.74 47.94 -34.58
CA ALA A 246 27.29 47.77 -34.51
C ALA A 246 26.55 49.12 -34.46
N PHE A 247 27.07 50.10 -33.72
CA PHE A 247 26.48 51.43 -33.62
C PHE A 247 26.60 52.21 -34.95
N TYR A 248 27.75 52.13 -35.61
CA TYR A 248 27.95 52.76 -36.92
C TYR A 248 27.07 52.12 -38.01
N PHE A 249 26.94 50.79 -37.99
CA PHE A 249 26.06 50.07 -38.93
C PHE A 249 24.59 50.41 -38.69
N HIS A 250 24.18 50.56 -37.43
CA HIS A 250 22.82 50.94 -37.07
C HIS A 250 22.48 52.38 -37.49
N LEU A 251 23.42 53.33 -37.31
CA LEU A 251 23.28 54.72 -37.78
C LEU A 251 23.26 54.80 -39.31
N TYR A 252 24.13 54.05 -40.00
CA TYR A 252 24.20 54.00 -41.46
C TYR A 252 22.91 53.45 -42.10
N CYS A 253 22.30 52.42 -41.49
CA CYS A 253 20.98 51.92 -41.91
C CYS A 253 19.84 52.91 -41.64
N CYS A 254 19.92 53.70 -40.56
CA CYS A 254 18.88 54.65 -40.19
C CYS A 254 18.84 55.87 -41.14
N GLU A 255 19.99 56.38 -41.59
CA GLU A 255 20.05 57.50 -42.54
C GLU A 255 19.61 57.14 -43.97
N ARG A 256 19.73 55.88 -44.39
CA ARG A 256 19.38 55.45 -45.76
C ARG A 256 17.95 54.97 -45.97
N LEU A 257 17.19 54.68 -44.90
CA LEU A 257 15.81 54.16 -45.01
C LEU A 257 14.71 55.22 -44.88
N LEU A 258 15.07 56.48 -44.59
CA LEU A 258 14.10 57.57 -44.39
C LEU A 258 13.51 58.24 -45.66
N PRO A 259 13.98 58.03 -46.92
CA PRO A 259 13.28 58.60 -48.09
C PRO A 259 12.21 57.72 -48.73
N TYR A 260 12.06 56.44 -48.37
CA TYR A 260 11.22 55.50 -49.14
C TYR A 260 9.80 55.25 -48.61
N VAL A 261 9.35 55.94 -47.56
CA VAL A 261 7.99 55.78 -47.01
C VAL A 261 7.03 56.93 -47.38
N PHE A 262 7.48 57.92 -48.16
CA PHE A 262 6.60 58.96 -48.70
C PHE A 262 6.81 59.19 -50.20
N ARG A 263 6.29 58.30 -51.05
CA ARG A 263 5.66 58.69 -52.33
C ARG A 263 4.98 57.52 -53.05
N THR A 264 3.78 57.85 -53.56
CA THR A 264 2.80 57.13 -54.40
C THR A 264 2.02 56.00 -53.75
#